data_AF-A0A847FGS6-F1
#
_entry.id   AF-A0A847FGS6-F1
#
_cell.length_a   1.000
_cell.length_b   1.000
_cell.length_c   1.000
_cell.angle_alpha   90.00
_cell.angle_beta   90.00
_cell.angle_gamma   90.00
#
_symmetry.space_group_name_H-M   'P 1'
#
loop_
_entity.id
_entity.type
_entity.pdbx_description
1 polymer ?
#
loop_
_entity_poly.entity_id
_entity_poly.type
_entity_poly.pdbx_seq_one_letter_code
_entity_poly.pdbx_strand_id
1 'polypeptide(L)'
;MISMRGRKFTEGITRALVVISGLFMSLIFLEIVLRLGCCMISFLQECRNRQGIEHRGVYKIMCVGESSTAIGGENSYPSQLETMLNRLGNGFCFRVINKGVSTVDSNYIIRHLEENVEKYKPDMVIAMMGINDRHIKYYEGIQDTESILFRYSAAYRFLKFLSLDIRGKFKVRSVSKKKVPPVSGADIGGQPAAEEQSGEADPGKYGENDYIRLGRFYREKGQYLKAEEAFRKALAVNPTNPSTYVELGWTYTQNKKYLEAKDSFVAALNVDPSDKGALLGYGLFCSSRTAYHSAEEIFKRLIEADPYDEKGYVELAWVYMRTGKYSRSEEVLKKYVSFNPGSAKVYAALSTLYRETGRPDLADVFTGKMDTAQASSYSALTVYNYKKMKEILDKKGIKLACMGYPMRSVEPLKTVFGGNPGVLIIDNENVFKKALKRGRYRDYFLDMFGGNFGHCRRKGNALIAENAANNVMDFLGREAIWK
;
A
#
# COMPACT_ATOMS: atom_id res chain seq x y z
N MET A 1 13.48 -9.28 -64.42
CA MET A 1 14.03 -9.31 -63.03
C MET A 1 13.22 -8.50 -62.01
N ILE A 2 12.46 -7.46 -62.39
CA ILE A 2 11.69 -6.62 -61.44
C ILE A 2 10.48 -7.36 -60.81
N SER A 3 9.83 -8.26 -61.56
CA SER A 3 8.69 -9.08 -61.09
C SER A 3 9.05 -10.10 -60.00
N MET A 4 10.24 -10.73 -60.05
CA MET A 4 10.64 -11.74 -59.07
C MET A 4 11.03 -11.15 -57.70
N ARG A 5 11.49 -9.90 -57.67
CA ARG A 5 11.91 -9.22 -56.43
C ARG A 5 10.70 -8.76 -55.60
N GLY A 6 9.63 -8.33 -56.27
CA GLY A 6 8.34 -8.01 -55.62
C GLY A 6 7.66 -9.25 -55.02
N ARG A 7 7.68 -10.40 -55.73
CA ARG A 7 7.10 -11.67 -55.24
C ARG A 7 7.77 -12.19 -53.96
N LYS A 8 9.10 -12.15 -53.89
CA LYS A 8 9.85 -12.57 -52.69
C LYS A 8 9.59 -11.68 -51.48
N PHE A 9 9.39 -10.37 -51.71
CA PHE A 9 9.06 -9.42 -50.64
C PHE A 9 7.65 -9.66 -50.08
N THR A 10 6.66 -9.86 -50.96
CA THR A 10 5.29 -10.21 -50.55
C THR A 10 5.23 -11.55 -49.82
N GLU A 11 5.96 -12.57 -50.27
CA GLU A 11 6.05 -13.87 -49.57
C GLU A 11 6.66 -13.75 -48.17
N GLY A 12 7.67 -12.90 -48.00
CA GLY A 12 8.27 -12.60 -46.70
C GLY A 12 7.27 -11.98 -45.72
N ILE A 13 6.48 -11.00 -46.19
CA ILE A 13 5.42 -10.35 -45.39
C ILE A 13 4.33 -11.35 -45.04
N THR A 14 3.86 -12.17 -45.99
CA THR A 14 2.83 -13.18 -45.72
C THR A 14 3.29 -14.19 -44.68
N ARG A 15 4.54 -14.68 -44.76
CA ARG A 15 5.10 -15.58 -43.74
C ARG A 15 5.19 -14.92 -42.37
N ALA A 16 5.63 -13.66 -42.30
CA ALA A 16 5.68 -12.92 -41.05
C ALA A 16 4.27 -12.73 -40.43
N LEU A 17 3.27 -12.39 -41.24
CA LEU A 17 1.89 -12.25 -40.80
C LEU A 17 1.29 -13.55 -40.27
N VAL A 18 1.57 -14.69 -40.91
CA VAL A 18 1.13 -16.02 -40.44
C VAL A 18 1.78 -16.38 -39.10
N VAL A 19 3.06 -16.06 -38.91
CA VAL A 19 3.75 -16.28 -37.63
C VAL A 19 3.17 -15.38 -36.53
N ILE A 20 2.94 -14.10 -36.83
CA ILE A 20 2.35 -13.15 -35.87
C ILE A 20 0.92 -13.57 -35.50
N SER A 21 0.10 -13.96 -36.47
CA SER A 21 -1.27 -14.42 -36.20
C SER A 21 -1.28 -15.73 -35.41
N GLY A 22 -0.38 -16.67 -35.70
CA GLY A 22 -0.21 -17.89 -34.91
C GLY A 22 0.19 -17.61 -33.45
N LEU A 23 1.13 -16.68 -33.22
CA LEU A 23 1.52 -16.26 -31.87
C LEU A 23 0.36 -15.57 -31.13
N PHE A 24 -0.39 -14.71 -31.81
CA PHE A 24 -1.56 -14.03 -31.25
C PHE A 24 -2.66 -15.03 -30.86
N MET A 25 -2.99 -15.97 -31.75
CA MET A 25 -3.95 -17.04 -31.47
C MET A 25 -3.52 -17.93 -30.30
N SER A 26 -2.21 -18.21 -30.19
CA SER A 26 -1.66 -18.99 -29.07
C SER A 26 -1.82 -18.26 -27.72
N LEU A 27 -1.63 -16.93 -27.70
CA LEU A 27 -1.84 -16.11 -26.51
C LEU A 27 -3.31 -16.06 -26.11
N ILE A 28 -4.24 -15.95 -27.07
CA ILE A 28 -5.68 -16.02 -26.81
C ILE A 28 -6.05 -17.39 -26.24
N PHE A 29 -5.55 -18.47 -26.84
CA PHE A 29 -5.81 -19.82 -26.35
C PHE A 29 -5.30 -20.00 -24.92
N LEU A 30 -4.08 -19.56 -24.62
CA LEU A 30 -3.52 -19.59 -23.27
C LEU A 30 -4.37 -18.78 -22.27
N GLU A 31 -4.84 -17.60 -22.65
CA GLU A 31 -5.74 -16.76 -21.84
C GLU A 31 -7.05 -17.50 -21.51
N ILE A 32 -7.67 -18.12 -22.51
CA ILE A 32 -8.90 -18.90 -22.35
C ILE A 32 -8.68 -20.07 -21.40
N VAL A 33 -7.62 -20.87 -21.62
CA VAL A 33 -7.30 -22.03 -20.77
C VAL A 33 -7.05 -21.61 -19.32
N LEU A 34 -6.27 -20.55 -19.09
CA LEU A 34 -6.02 -20.05 -17.73
C LEU A 34 -7.31 -19.54 -17.06
N ARG A 35 -8.18 -18.84 -17.80
CA ARG A 35 -9.48 -18.39 -17.27
C ARG A 35 -10.39 -19.55 -16.92
N LEU A 36 -10.52 -20.54 -17.81
CA LEU A 36 -11.32 -21.73 -17.55
C LEU A 36 -10.79 -22.50 -16.33
N GLY A 37 -9.46 -22.65 -16.21
CA GLY A 37 -8.83 -23.25 -15.03
C GLY A 37 -9.16 -22.50 -13.74
N CYS A 38 -9.01 -21.18 -13.72
CA CYS A 38 -9.38 -20.36 -12.57
C CYS A 38 -10.87 -20.42 -12.23
N CYS A 39 -11.75 -20.41 -13.25
CA CYS A 39 -13.19 -20.57 -13.07
C CYS A 39 -13.53 -21.94 -12.47
N MET A 40 -12.89 -23.01 -12.94
CA MET A 40 -13.11 -24.35 -12.42
C MET A 40 -12.66 -24.48 -10.96
N ILE A 41 -11.49 -23.94 -10.60
CA ILE A 41 -11.01 -23.90 -9.21
C ILE A 41 -11.99 -23.11 -8.32
N SER A 42 -12.44 -21.95 -8.79
CA SER A 42 -13.40 -21.11 -8.06
C SER A 42 -14.74 -21.80 -7.88
N PHE A 43 -15.22 -22.49 -8.91
CA PHE A 43 -16.46 -23.28 -8.87
C PHE A 43 -16.35 -24.43 -7.85
N LEU A 44 -15.27 -25.20 -7.90
CA LEU A 44 -15.03 -26.29 -6.94
C LEU A 44 -14.93 -25.76 -5.50
N GLN A 45 -14.26 -24.62 -5.30
CA GLN A 45 -14.18 -23.96 -4.00
C GLN A 45 -15.56 -23.50 -3.50
N GLU A 46 -16.40 -22.97 -4.39
CA GLU A 46 -17.77 -22.54 -4.08
C GLU A 46 -18.69 -23.74 -3.77
N CYS A 47 -18.60 -24.83 -4.53
CA CYS A 47 -19.30 -26.09 -4.24
C CYS A 47 -18.90 -26.62 -2.86
N ARG A 48 -17.60 -26.64 -2.56
CA ARG A 48 -17.10 -27.03 -1.23
C ARG A 48 -17.67 -26.10 -0.17
N ASN A 49 -17.58 -24.79 -0.34
CA ASN A 49 -18.11 -23.84 0.63
C ASN A 49 -19.58 -24.15 0.96
N ARG A 50 -20.43 -24.42 -0.02
CA ARG A 50 -21.86 -24.71 0.21
C ARG A 50 -22.14 -26.02 0.96
N GLN A 51 -21.23 -27.00 0.92
CA GLN A 51 -21.44 -28.27 1.62
C GLN A 51 -21.55 -28.06 3.13
N GLY A 52 -22.62 -28.59 3.73
CA GLY A 52 -22.79 -28.65 5.18
C GLY A 52 -23.13 -27.33 5.89
N ILE A 53 -23.39 -26.24 5.14
CA ILE A 53 -23.69 -24.91 5.72
C ILE A 53 -25.11 -24.80 6.29
N GLU A 54 -26.03 -25.65 5.82
CA GLU A 54 -27.45 -25.61 6.19
C GLU A 54 -27.77 -26.41 7.46
N HIS A 55 -26.81 -27.16 8.01
CA HIS A 55 -27.01 -27.92 9.24
C HIS A 55 -27.18 -26.98 10.45
N ARG A 56 -28.23 -27.21 11.24
CA ARG A 56 -28.43 -26.50 12.51
C ARG A 56 -27.34 -26.89 13.50
N GLY A 57 -26.87 -25.93 14.30
CA GLY A 57 -25.85 -26.16 15.34
C GLY A 57 -24.40 -26.15 14.86
N VAL A 58 -24.14 -25.74 13.60
CA VAL A 58 -22.79 -25.60 13.06
C VAL A 58 -22.28 -24.17 13.25
N TYR A 59 -21.08 -24.03 13.82
CA TYR A 59 -20.36 -22.76 13.96
C TYR A 59 -19.58 -22.45 12.68
N LYS A 60 -19.92 -21.36 12.01
CA LYS A 60 -19.44 -21.02 10.67
C LYS A 60 -18.34 -19.97 10.74
N ILE A 61 -17.18 -20.30 10.18
CA ILE A 61 -16.02 -19.42 10.12
C ILE A 61 -15.71 -19.11 8.66
N MET A 62 -15.72 -17.83 8.28
CA MET A 62 -15.35 -17.41 6.93
C MET A 62 -13.93 -16.85 6.89
N CYS A 63 -13.05 -17.52 6.15
CA CYS A 63 -11.68 -17.07 5.91
C CYS A 63 -11.61 -16.16 4.68
N VAL A 64 -11.02 -14.97 4.82
CA VAL A 64 -10.80 -13.99 3.74
C VAL A 64 -9.34 -13.54 3.69
N GLY A 65 -8.81 -13.32 2.48
CA GLY A 65 -7.42 -12.90 2.29
C GLY A 65 -6.88 -13.10 0.86
N GLU A 66 -5.71 -12.53 0.56
CA GLU A 66 -5.28 -12.30 -0.83
C GLU A 66 -4.31 -13.35 -1.41
N SER A 67 -3.54 -14.05 -0.57
CA SER A 67 -2.49 -14.98 -1.03
C SER A 67 -2.60 -16.33 -0.33
N SER A 68 -2.10 -16.45 0.90
CA SER A 68 -2.12 -17.71 1.66
C SER A 68 -3.53 -18.24 1.92
N THR A 69 -4.55 -17.37 1.93
CA THR A 69 -5.97 -17.76 2.04
C THR A 69 -6.56 -18.24 0.71
N ALA A 70 -6.10 -17.69 -0.41
CA ALA A 70 -6.73 -17.90 -1.71
C ALA A 70 -6.42 -19.26 -2.35
N ILE A 71 -5.36 -19.92 -1.93
CA ILE A 71 -5.02 -21.26 -2.40
C ILE A 71 -6.05 -22.23 -1.79
N GLY A 72 -6.99 -22.71 -2.59
CA GLY A 72 -8.02 -23.67 -2.18
C GLY A 72 -7.51 -25.12 -2.06
N GLY A 73 -8.43 -26.07 -1.86
CA GLY A 73 -8.13 -27.51 -1.76
C GLY A 73 -7.74 -27.98 -0.35
N GLU A 74 -7.59 -29.29 -0.17
CA GLU A 74 -7.43 -29.92 1.16
C GLU A 74 -6.18 -29.47 1.93
N ASN A 75 -5.12 -29.10 1.21
CA ASN A 75 -3.86 -28.64 1.81
C ASN A 75 -3.87 -27.14 2.17
N SER A 76 -4.94 -26.41 1.86
CA SER A 76 -5.10 -25.00 2.23
C SER A 76 -5.22 -24.84 3.75
N TYR A 77 -4.79 -23.70 4.30
CA TYR A 77 -4.96 -23.46 5.74
C TYR A 77 -6.44 -23.45 6.16
N PRO A 78 -7.43 -22.93 5.38
CA PRO A 78 -8.83 -22.97 5.80
C PRO A 78 -9.37 -24.40 5.90
N SER A 79 -8.97 -25.28 4.99
CA SER A 79 -9.38 -26.70 5.03
C SER A 79 -8.75 -27.44 6.21
N GLN A 80 -7.48 -27.15 6.51
CA GLN A 80 -6.79 -27.72 7.66
C GLN A 80 -7.33 -27.15 8.98
N LEU A 81 -7.72 -25.87 8.99
CA LEU A 81 -8.34 -25.19 10.13
C LEU A 81 -9.65 -25.87 10.53
N GLU A 82 -10.53 -26.16 9.57
CA GLU A 82 -11.76 -26.92 9.83
C GLU A 82 -11.47 -28.27 10.47
N THR A 83 -10.48 -28.99 9.93
CA THR A 83 -10.10 -30.30 10.45
C THR A 83 -9.57 -30.19 11.88
N MET A 84 -8.81 -29.14 12.21
CA MET A 84 -8.27 -28.96 13.56
C MET A 84 -9.34 -28.50 14.54
N LEU A 85 -10.20 -27.56 14.15
CA LEU A 85 -11.31 -27.11 14.97
C LEU A 85 -12.26 -28.25 15.33
N ASN A 86 -12.62 -29.13 14.39
CA ASN A 86 -13.48 -30.28 14.68
C ASN A 86 -12.79 -31.37 15.51
N ARG A 87 -11.44 -31.41 15.54
CA ARG A 87 -10.70 -32.27 16.47
C ARG A 87 -10.65 -31.71 17.88
N LEU A 88 -10.58 -30.38 18.03
CA LEU A 88 -10.52 -29.69 19.32
C LEU A 88 -11.91 -29.40 19.90
N GLY A 89 -12.92 -29.27 19.04
CA GLY A 89 -14.29 -28.93 19.38
C GLY A 89 -15.00 -30.09 20.04
N ASN A 90 -14.88 -30.19 21.37
CA ASN A 90 -15.61 -31.15 22.22
C ASN A 90 -17.13 -30.92 22.18
N GLY A 91 -17.79 -31.29 21.07
CA GLY A 91 -19.24 -31.16 20.86
C GLY A 91 -19.68 -29.99 19.96
N PHE A 92 -18.76 -29.13 19.53
CA PHE A 92 -19.04 -28.09 18.53
C PHE A 92 -18.67 -28.58 17.13
N CYS A 93 -19.61 -28.48 16.18
CA CYS A 93 -19.34 -28.73 14.77
C CYS A 93 -18.94 -27.42 14.10
N PHE A 94 -17.76 -27.39 13.48
CA PHE A 94 -17.23 -26.23 12.79
C PHE A 94 -17.27 -26.41 11.27
N ARG A 95 -17.69 -25.36 10.57
CA ARG A 95 -17.56 -25.26 9.11
C ARG A 95 -16.72 -24.03 8.75
N VAL A 96 -15.67 -24.25 7.96
CA VAL A 96 -14.81 -23.19 7.45
C VAL A 96 -15.12 -22.94 5.97
N ILE A 97 -15.57 -21.73 5.69
CA ILE A 97 -15.78 -21.20 4.35
C ILE A 97 -14.49 -20.52 3.89
N ASN A 98 -13.95 -20.89 2.72
CA ASN A 98 -12.81 -20.18 2.14
C ASN A 98 -13.27 -19.22 1.05
N LYS A 99 -13.16 -17.92 1.32
CA LYS A 99 -13.38 -16.80 0.38
C LYS A 99 -12.09 -16.03 0.11
N GLY A 100 -10.93 -16.67 0.26
CA GLY A 100 -9.68 -16.12 -0.21
C GLY A 100 -9.69 -15.90 -1.72
N VAL A 101 -9.10 -14.81 -2.18
CA VAL A 101 -9.06 -14.44 -3.60
C VAL A 101 -7.64 -14.07 -3.98
N SER A 102 -7.09 -14.72 -5.01
CA SER A 102 -5.71 -14.47 -5.43
C SER A 102 -5.61 -13.17 -6.20
N THR A 103 -4.46 -12.49 -6.13
CA THR A 103 -4.08 -11.34 -6.99
C THR A 103 -4.92 -10.06 -6.83
N VAL A 104 -5.77 -9.99 -5.81
CA VAL A 104 -6.56 -8.80 -5.48
C VAL A 104 -5.96 -8.04 -4.30
N ASP A 105 -6.39 -6.80 -4.11
CA ASP A 105 -6.08 -5.98 -2.94
C ASP A 105 -7.17 -6.12 -1.85
N SER A 106 -6.96 -5.50 -0.69
CA SER A 106 -7.94 -5.55 0.40
C SER A 106 -9.23 -4.80 0.07
N ASN A 107 -9.22 -3.82 -0.84
CA ASN A 107 -10.43 -3.10 -1.26
C ASN A 107 -11.42 -4.05 -1.95
N TYR A 108 -10.92 -4.94 -2.82
CA TYR A 108 -11.74 -5.97 -3.43
C TYR A 108 -12.43 -6.85 -2.37
N ILE A 109 -11.72 -7.25 -1.31
CA ILE A 109 -12.29 -8.07 -0.23
C ILE A 109 -13.43 -7.32 0.46
N ILE A 110 -13.25 -6.04 0.78
CA ILE A 110 -14.29 -5.24 1.45
C ILE A 110 -15.53 -5.05 0.57
N ARG A 111 -15.36 -4.77 -0.73
CA ARG A 111 -16.50 -4.58 -1.65
C ARG A 111 -17.41 -5.81 -1.76
N HIS A 112 -16.87 -7.01 -1.56
CA HIS A 112 -17.63 -8.26 -1.63
C HIS A 112 -17.93 -8.83 -0.24
N LEU A 113 -17.54 -8.14 0.84
CA LEU A 113 -17.69 -8.67 2.19
C LEU A 113 -19.18 -8.81 2.56
N GLU A 114 -19.98 -7.79 2.31
CA GLU A 114 -21.41 -7.78 2.65
C GLU A 114 -22.17 -8.91 1.92
N GLU A 115 -21.98 -9.04 0.61
CA GLU A 115 -22.57 -10.13 -0.18
C GLU A 115 -22.21 -11.51 0.38
N ASN A 116 -20.93 -11.72 0.72
CA ASN A 116 -20.48 -13.00 1.29
C ASN A 116 -21.03 -13.24 2.69
N VAL A 117 -21.11 -12.21 3.53
CA VAL A 117 -21.71 -12.28 4.86
C VAL A 117 -23.19 -12.64 4.78
N GLU A 118 -23.94 -12.03 3.86
CA GLU A 118 -25.37 -12.31 3.68
C GLU A 118 -25.62 -13.72 3.16
N LYS A 119 -24.78 -14.16 2.22
CA LYS A 119 -24.87 -15.47 1.61
C LYS A 119 -24.54 -16.61 2.57
N TYR A 120 -23.47 -16.46 3.35
CA TYR A 120 -22.93 -17.56 4.17
C TYR A 120 -23.30 -17.46 5.65
N LYS A 121 -23.73 -16.29 6.12
CA LYS A 121 -24.10 -16.00 7.52
C LYS A 121 -23.08 -16.57 8.51
N PRO A 122 -21.79 -16.17 8.42
CA PRO A 122 -20.76 -16.69 9.32
C PRO A 122 -20.91 -16.15 10.74
N ASP A 123 -20.54 -16.94 11.73
CA ASP A 123 -20.47 -16.53 13.14
C ASP A 123 -19.15 -15.79 13.44
N MET A 124 -18.10 -16.07 12.65
CA MET A 124 -16.79 -15.42 12.73
C MET A 124 -16.18 -15.23 11.34
N VAL A 125 -15.48 -14.12 11.14
CA VAL A 125 -14.60 -13.90 9.99
C VAL A 125 -13.15 -13.92 10.45
N ILE A 126 -12.31 -14.67 9.73
CA ILE A 126 -10.86 -14.68 9.91
C ILE A 126 -10.22 -13.99 8.71
N ALA A 127 -9.52 -12.88 8.95
CA ALA A 127 -8.97 -12.03 7.91
C ALA A 127 -7.43 -11.97 7.92
N MET A 128 -6.83 -12.17 6.74
CA MET A 128 -5.40 -12.00 6.47
C MET A 128 -5.24 -11.14 5.20
N MET A 129 -5.02 -9.83 5.36
CA MET A 129 -5.10 -8.84 4.28
C MET A 129 -3.91 -7.86 4.32
N GLY A 130 -3.65 -7.20 3.20
CA GLY A 130 -2.70 -6.11 3.07
C GLY A 130 -1.38 -6.44 2.36
N ILE A 131 -1.20 -7.67 1.85
CA ILE A 131 0.07 -8.02 1.17
C ILE A 131 0.13 -7.45 -0.25
N ASN A 132 -1.02 -7.28 -0.90
CA ASN A 132 -1.12 -6.72 -2.24
C ASN A 132 -1.49 -5.23 -2.24
N ASP A 133 -1.87 -4.70 -1.08
CA ASP A 133 -1.98 -3.27 -0.83
C ASP A 133 -0.57 -2.67 -0.89
N ARG A 134 -0.13 -2.30 -2.10
CA ARG A 134 1.08 -1.48 -2.25
C ARG A 134 0.96 -0.31 -1.29
N HIS A 135 2.07 0.20 -0.77
CA HIS A 135 2.06 1.51 -0.14
C HIS A 135 1.54 2.50 -1.19
N ILE A 136 0.24 2.76 -1.14
CA ILE A 136 -0.39 3.87 -1.82
C ILE A 136 0.17 5.07 -1.09
N LYS A 137 1.34 5.49 -1.56
CA LYS A 137 1.62 6.87 -1.85
C LYS A 137 0.32 7.41 -2.44
N TYR A 138 -0.50 8.08 -1.63
CA TYR A 138 -1.52 8.99 -2.14
C TYR A 138 -0.75 10.02 -2.97
N TYR A 139 -0.58 9.70 -4.25
CA TYR A 139 -0.12 10.60 -5.29
C TYR A 139 -1.28 10.59 -6.27
N GLU A 140 -2.12 11.62 -6.17
CA GLU A 140 -2.79 12.13 -7.36
C GLU A 140 -1.71 12.39 -8.41
N GLY A 141 -1.90 11.92 -9.64
CA GLY A 141 -1.07 12.35 -10.78
C GLY A 141 0.00 11.40 -11.30
N ILE A 142 -0.15 10.07 -11.16
CA ILE A 142 0.50 9.14 -12.10
C ILE A 142 -0.59 8.33 -12.80
N GLN A 143 -0.87 8.68 -14.05
CA GLN A 143 -1.52 7.74 -14.96
C GLN A 143 -0.59 6.53 -15.08
N ASP A 144 -1.07 5.40 -14.56
CA ASP A 144 -0.41 4.12 -14.69
C ASP A 144 -0.31 3.81 -16.20
N THR A 145 0.89 3.92 -16.77
CA THR A 145 1.12 3.82 -18.22
C THR A 145 1.05 2.39 -18.75
N GLU A 146 0.79 1.38 -17.89
CA GLU A 146 0.48 0.03 -18.37
C GLU A 146 -0.93 0.01 -18.98
N SER A 147 -1.00 -0.26 -20.30
CA SER A 147 -2.27 -0.36 -21.02
C SER A 147 -3.25 -1.29 -20.30
N ILE A 148 -4.50 -0.85 -20.19
CA ILE A 148 -5.61 -1.56 -19.55
C ILE A 148 -5.68 -3.02 -20.02
N LEU A 149 -5.40 -3.27 -21.31
CA LEU A 149 -5.41 -4.61 -21.91
C LEU A 149 -4.43 -5.59 -21.24
N PHE A 150 -3.22 -5.14 -20.88
CA PHE A 150 -2.23 -6.01 -20.23
C PHE A 150 -2.54 -6.28 -18.77
N ARG A 151 -3.18 -5.34 -18.07
CA ARG A 151 -3.55 -5.48 -16.65
C ARG A 151 -4.54 -6.63 -16.42
N TYR A 152 -5.45 -6.85 -17.37
CA TYR A 152 -6.50 -7.86 -17.26
C TYR A 152 -6.15 -9.23 -17.87
N SER A 153 -5.04 -9.36 -18.61
CA SER A 153 -4.65 -10.63 -19.22
C SER A 153 -4.03 -11.61 -18.19
N ALA A 154 -4.67 -12.75 -18.01
CA ALA A 154 -4.16 -13.89 -17.26
C ALA A 154 -2.88 -14.47 -17.91
N ALA A 155 -2.81 -14.54 -19.23
CA ALA A 155 -1.66 -15.00 -19.99
C ALA A 155 -0.44 -14.08 -19.79
N TYR A 156 -0.62 -12.76 -19.86
CA TYR A 156 0.45 -11.81 -19.58
C TYR A 156 0.97 -11.94 -18.14
N ARG A 157 0.08 -12.03 -17.14
CA ARG A 157 0.48 -12.25 -15.75
C ARG A 157 1.21 -13.56 -15.54
N PHE A 158 0.76 -14.64 -16.19
CA PHE A 158 1.41 -15.95 -16.16
C PHE A 158 2.80 -15.90 -16.80
N LEU A 159 2.94 -15.28 -17.98
CA LEU A 159 4.23 -15.11 -18.66
C LEU A 159 5.17 -14.19 -17.88
N LYS A 160 4.66 -13.13 -17.26
CA LYS A 160 5.42 -12.24 -16.37
C LYS A 160 5.91 -13.01 -15.15
N PHE A 161 5.06 -13.82 -14.52
CA PHE A 161 5.44 -14.71 -13.42
C PHE A 161 6.52 -15.70 -13.85
N LEU A 162 6.34 -16.39 -14.99
CA LEU A 162 7.32 -17.33 -15.53
C LEU A 162 8.66 -16.63 -15.82
N SER A 163 8.62 -15.42 -16.39
CA SER A 163 9.82 -14.61 -16.66
C SER A 163 10.53 -14.19 -15.37
N LEU A 164 9.78 -13.92 -14.29
CA LEU A 164 10.33 -13.57 -12.98
C LEU A 164 10.89 -14.80 -12.26
N ASP A 165 10.26 -15.97 -12.40
CA ASP A 165 10.77 -17.24 -11.85
C ASP A 165 12.05 -17.70 -12.58
N ILE A 166 12.08 -17.57 -13.91
CA ILE A 166 13.28 -17.81 -14.72
C ILE A 166 14.38 -16.79 -14.34
N ARG A 167 14.07 -15.49 -14.29
CA ARG A 167 15.03 -14.46 -13.86
C ARG A 167 15.49 -14.67 -12.43
N GLY A 168 14.62 -15.11 -11.52
CA GLY A 168 14.96 -15.43 -10.13
C GLY A 168 15.95 -16.59 -10.03
N LYS A 169 15.77 -17.63 -10.84
CA LYS A 169 16.72 -18.75 -10.99
C LYS A 169 18.07 -18.31 -11.58
N PHE A 170 18.09 -17.31 -12.46
CA PHE A 170 19.32 -16.71 -13.00
C PHE A 170 19.96 -15.64 -12.10
N LYS A 171 19.19 -14.95 -11.24
CA LYS A 171 19.69 -13.90 -10.32
C LYS A 171 20.51 -14.48 -9.18
N VAL A 172 20.18 -15.70 -8.73
CA VAL A 172 21.00 -16.47 -7.78
C VAL A 172 22.39 -16.80 -8.35
N ARG A 173 22.57 -16.75 -9.68
CA ARG A 173 23.85 -16.99 -10.38
C ARG A 173 24.58 -15.74 -10.88
N SER A 174 23.99 -14.54 -10.84
CA SER A 174 24.52 -13.35 -11.55
C SER A 174 24.76 -12.11 -10.68
N VAL A 175 24.96 -12.28 -9.36
CA VAL A 175 25.41 -11.18 -8.47
C VAL A 175 26.80 -10.61 -8.86
N SER A 176 27.48 -11.18 -9.87
CA SER A 176 28.71 -10.61 -10.42
C SER A 176 28.45 -9.93 -11.78
N LYS A 177 28.58 -8.59 -11.76
CA LYS A 177 29.01 -7.69 -12.85
C LYS A 177 27.95 -6.81 -13.58
N LYS A 178 28.18 -5.50 -13.40
CA LYS A 178 27.99 -4.34 -14.32
C LYS A 178 26.56 -3.87 -14.58
N LYS A 179 26.28 -2.60 -14.94
CA LYS A 179 26.83 -1.23 -14.77
C LYS A 179 25.72 -0.34 -15.41
N VAL A 180 25.38 0.80 -14.80
CA VAL A 180 24.26 1.67 -15.21
C VAL A 180 24.68 2.59 -16.39
N PRO A 181 23.86 2.79 -17.44
CA PRO A 181 24.07 3.84 -18.44
C PRO A 181 23.22 5.11 -18.16
N PRO A 182 23.59 6.27 -18.75
CA PRO A 182 23.17 7.60 -18.31
C PRO A 182 21.88 8.12 -18.97
N VAL A 183 21.35 9.20 -18.37
CA VAL A 183 20.17 9.98 -18.76
C VAL A 183 20.52 10.99 -19.84
N SER A 184 19.64 11.16 -20.85
CA SER A 184 19.63 12.30 -21.78
C SER A 184 18.23 12.92 -21.86
N GLY A 185 18.17 14.24 -21.92
CA GLY A 185 16.96 15.06 -21.73
C GLY A 185 16.29 15.62 -22.99
N ALA A 186 15.40 16.59 -22.71
CA ALA A 186 14.57 17.43 -23.59
C ALA A 186 13.46 16.63 -24.33
N ASP A 187 12.19 17.05 -24.38
CA ASP A 187 11.71 18.34 -24.87
C ASP A 187 10.26 18.65 -24.47
N ILE A 188 9.94 19.93 -24.50
CA ILE A 188 8.71 20.60 -24.09
C ILE A 188 7.90 20.87 -25.35
N GLY A 189 6.61 20.51 -25.37
CA GLY A 189 5.74 20.85 -26.51
C GLY A 189 4.25 20.71 -26.24
N GLY A 190 3.54 21.85 -26.30
CA GLY A 190 2.18 21.94 -26.85
C GLY A 190 1.00 21.75 -25.89
N GLN A 191 0.45 22.86 -25.38
CA GLN A 191 -0.96 22.97 -25.02
C GLN A 191 -1.83 23.21 -26.27
N PRO A 192 -3.13 22.90 -26.21
CA PRO A 192 -4.14 23.78 -26.77
C PRO A 192 -5.11 24.31 -25.71
N ALA A 193 -5.52 25.55 -25.95
CA ALA A 193 -6.47 26.34 -25.19
C ALA A 193 -7.91 25.81 -25.30
N ALA A 194 -8.72 26.07 -24.26
CA ALA A 194 -10.17 26.06 -24.33
C ALA A 194 -10.74 27.07 -23.31
N GLU A 195 -11.17 28.19 -23.87
CA GLU A 195 -12.35 29.03 -23.63
C GLU A 195 -12.88 29.36 -22.23
N GLU A 196 -13.21 30.64 -22.12
CA GLU A 196 -13.79 31.38 -21.01
C GLU A 196 -15.25 31.00 -20.71
N GLN A 197 -15.60 31.03 -19.42
CA GLN A 197 -16.88 31.60 -19.00
C GLN A 197 -16.73 32.09 -17.55
N SER A 198 -16.73 33.42 -17.42
CA SER A 198 -16.80 34.18 -16.18
C SER A 198 -18.25 34.20 -15.69
N GLY A 199 -18.49 33.58 -14.53
CA GLY A 199 -19.69 33.81 -13.73
C GLY A 199 -19.27 34.30 -12.36
N GLU A 200 -19.59 35.55 -12.05
CA GLU A 200 -19.43 36.12 -10.71
C GLU A 200 -20.22 35.28 -9.70
N ALA A 201 -19.50 34.63 -8.78
CA ALA A 201 -20.11 33.87 -7.70
C ALA A 201 -20.51 34.81 -6.55
N ASP A 202 -21.81 34.84 -6.26
CA ASP A 202 -22.42 35.45 -5.08
C ASP A 202 -21.74 34.95 -3.78
N PRO A 203 -21.11 35.84 -2.97
CA PRO A 203 -20.37 35.47 -1.76
C PRO A 203 -21.19 34.71 -0.70
N GLY A 204 -22.53 34.72 -0.77
CA GLY A 204 -23.40 34.10 0.24
C GLY A 204 -23.68 32.59 0.10
N LYS A 205 -23.28 31.93 -1.00
CA LYS A 205 -23.73 30.56 -1.34
C LYS A 205 -22.77 29.43 -0.96
N TYR A 206 -21.48 29.70 -0.81
CA TYR A 206 -20.44 28.67 -0.64
C TYR A 206 -19.66 28.87 0.67
N GLY A 207 -19.35 27.79 1.38
CA GLY A 207 -18.56 27.85 2.61
C GLY A 207 -17.06 27.98 2.32
N GLU A 208 -16.28 28.38 3.34
CA GLU A 208 -14.82 28.47 3.28
C GLU A 208 -14.17 27.22 2.64
N ASN A 209 -14.57 26.03 3.10
CA ASN A 209 -14.03 24.76 2.62
C ASN A 209 -14.34 24.48 1.13
N ASP A 210 -15.44 25.02 0.60
CA ASP A 210 -15.78 24.88 -0.81
C ASP A 210 -14.84 25.73 -1.68
N TYR A 211 -14.57 26.95 -1.25
CA TYR A 211 -13.61 27.83 -1.90
C TYR A 211 -12.18 27.28 -1.82
N ILE A 212 -11.76 26.69 -0.69
CA ILE A 212 -10.46 26.01 -0.58
C ILE A 212 -10.37 24.84 -1.57
N ARG A 213 -11.41 23.99 -1.66
CA ARG A 213 -11.45 22.86 -2.61
C ARG A 213 -11.38 23.34 -4.06
N LEU A 214 -12.13 24.39 -4.39
CA LEU A 214 -12.13 25.00 -5.71
C LEU A 214 -10.76 25.60 -6.07
N GLY A 215 -10.12 26.28 -5.11
CA GLY A 215 -8.78 26.82 -5.29
C GLY A 215 -7.73 25.75 -5.57
N ARG A 216 -7.76 24.64 -4.81
CA ARG A 216 -6.88 23.48 -5.04
C ARG A 216 -7.09 22.88 -6.43
N PHE A 217 -8.35 22.69 -6.82
CA PHE A 217 -8.70 22.19 -8.16
C PHE A 217 -8.12 23.08 -9.27
N TYR A 218 -8.30 24.40 -9.20
CA TYR A 218 -7.74 25.31 -10.20
C TYR A 218 -6.21 25.31 -10.21
N ARG A 219 -5.58 25.24 -9.04
CA ARG A 219 -4.13 25.15 -8.93
C ARG A 219 -3.57 23.90 -9.61
N GLU A 220 -4.20 22.74 -9.40
CA GLU A 220 -3.83 21.48 -10.06
C GLU A 220 -3.97 21.54 -11.59
N LYS A 221 -4.93 22.33 -12.09
CA LYS A 221 -5.10 22.61 -13.52
C LYS A 221 -4.13 23.66 -14.06
N GLY A 222 -3.25 24.20 -13.23
CA GLY A 222 -2.34 25.30 -13.59
C GLY A 222 -3.03 26.66 -13.79
N GLN A 223 -4.32 26.77 -13.42
CA GLN A 223 -5.10 28.01 -13.53
C GLN A 223 -4.90 28.86 -12.28
N TYR A 224 -3.68 29.37 -12.10
CA TYR A 224 -3.25 30.00 -10.84
C TYR A 224 -4.04 31.25 -10.45
N LEU A 225 -4.50 32.06 -11.41
CA LEU A 225 -5.30 33.25 -11.13
C LEU A 225 -6.68 32.89 -10.55
N LYS A 226 -7.34 31.86 -11.09
CA LYS A 226 -8.62 31.37 -10.54
C LYS A 226 -8.45 30.70 -9.19
N ALA A 227 -7.31 30.01 -8.99
CA ALA A 227 -6.96 29.45 -7.70
C ALA A 227 -6.79 30.56 -6.64
N GLU A 228 -6.03 31.61 -6.98
CA GLU A 228 -5.85 32.79 -6.14
C GLU A 228 -7.19 33.45 -5.77
N GLU A 229 -8.07 33.67 -6.76
CA GLU A 229 -9.40 34.23 -6.53
C GLU A 229 -10.23 33.38 -5.56
N ALA A 230 -10.25 32.06 -5.76
CA ALA A 230 -10.98 31.15 -4.88
C ALA A 230 -10.42 31.17 -3.45
N PHE A 231 -9.10 31.16 -3.26
CA PHE A 231 -8.52 31.26 -1.91
C PHE A 231 -8.74 32.63 -1.26
N ARG A 232 -8.76 33.72 -2.03
CA ARG A 232 -9.14 35.04 -1.49
C ARG A 232 -10.60 35.08 -1.04
N LYS A 233 -11.51 34.40 -1.76
CA LYS A 233 -12.90 34.22 -1.30
C LYS A 233 -12.97 33.39 -0.02
N ALA A 234 -12.16 32.33 0.11
CA ALA A 234 -12.06 31.58 1.36
C ALA A 234 -11.59 32.46 2.53
N LEU A 235 -10.59 33.33 2.32
CA LEU A 235 -10.12 34.29 3.33
C LEU A 235 -11.14 35.37 3.66
N ALA A 236 -12.00 35.77 2.72
CA ALA A 236 -13.10 36.68 2.99
C ALA A 236 -14.16 36.05 3.93
N VAL A 237 -14.34 34.73 3.87
CA VAL A 237 -15.21 33.99 4.80
C VAL A 237 -14.51 33.79 6.15
N ASN A 238 -13.23 33.43 6.16
CA ASN A 238 -12.45 33.20 7.37
C ASN A 238 -11.02 33.74 7.23
N PRO A 239 -10.75 34.96 7.72
CA PRO A 239 -9.45 35.61 7.57
C PRO A 239 -8.39 35.07 8.56
N THR A 240 -8.78 34.22 9.52
CA THR A 240 -7.88 33.70 10.57
C THR A 240 -7.56 32.22 10.37
N ASN A 241 -7.68 31.68 9.16
CA ASN A 241 -7.27 30.32 8.86
C ASN A 241 -5.86 30.28 8.22
N PRO A 242 -4.81 29.83 8.94
CA PRO A 242 -3.46 29.71 8.40
C PRO A 242 -3.38 28.81 7.15
N SER A 243 -4.22 27.77 7.08
CA SER A 243 -4.24 26.80 5.97
C SER A 243 -4.53 27.48 4.64
N THR A 244 -5.47 28.43 4.60
CA THR A 244 -5.84 29.14 3.37
C THR A 244 -4.69 30.02 2.86
N TYR A 245 -3.95 30.67 3.78
CA TYR A 245 -2.73 31.40 3.43
C TYR A 245 -1.61 30.49 2.93
N VAL A 246 -1.45 29.29 3.50
CA VAL A 246 -0.52 28.27 3.00
C VAL A 246 -0.88 27.83 1.58
N GLU A 247 -2.16 27.64 1.27
CA GLU A 247 -2.61 27.30 -0.07
C GLU A 247 -2.31 28.41 -1.09
N LEU A 248 -2.48 29.69 -0.71
CA LEU A 248 -2.02 30.83 -1.53
C LEU A 248 -0.51 30.81 -1.74
N GLY A 249 0.28 30.57 -0.68
CA GLY A 249 1.73 30.46 -0.76
C GLY A 249 2.19 29.41 -1.78
N TRP A 250 1.57 28.24 -1.77
CA TRP A 250 1.83 27.20 -2.77
C TRP A 250 1.38 27.57 -4.17
N THR A 251 0.23 28.22 -4.31
CA THR A 251 -0.29 28.71 -5.60
C THR A 251 0.68 29.69 -6.23
N TYR A 252 1.14 30.69 -5.46
CA TYR A 252 2.12 31.65 -5.93
C TYR A 252 3.48 31.02 -6.22
N THR A 253 3.91 30.04 -5.42
CA THR A 253 5.15 29.28 -5.67
C THR A 253 5.12 28.58 -7.02
N GLN A 254 4.01 27.89 -7.34
CA GLN A 254 3.83 27.20 -8.62
C GLN A 254 3.67 28.18 -9.80
N ASN A 255 3.06 29.34 -9.53
CA ASN A 255 3.00 30.46 -10.48
C ASN A 255 4.30 31.28 -10.58
N LYS A 256 5.38 30.85 -9.91
CA LYS A 256 6.70 31.52 -9.87
C LYS A 256 6.67 32.97 -9.31
N LYS A 257 5.60 33.34 -8.61
CA LYS A 257 5.43 34.61 -7.90
C LYS A 257 6.01 34.51 -6.49
N TYR A 258 7.35 34.49 -6.40
CA TYR A 258 8.03 34.09 -5.18
C TYR A 258 7.91 35.08 -4.01
N LEU A 259 7.72 36.38 -4.30
CA LEU A 259 7.54 37.39 -3.24
C LEU A 259 6.16 37.21 -2.60
N GLU A 260 5.12 37.11 -3.41
CA GLU A 260 3.75 36.89 -2.95
C GLU A 260 3.59 35.53 -2.25
N ALA A 261 4.34 34.51 -2.70
CA ALA A 261 4.42 33.23 -2.01
C ALA A 261 4.99 33.39 -0.59
N LYS A 262 6.12 34.09 -0.45
CA LYS A 262 6.74 34.39 0.84
C LYS A 262 5.77 35.14 1.75
N ASP A 263 5.15 36.20 1.24
CA ASP A 263 4.22 37.02 2.01
C ASP A 263 3.01 36.23 2.48
N SER A 264 2.51 35.30 1.66
CA SER A 264 1.40 34.41 2.05
C SER A 264 1.80 33.43 3.15
N PHE A 265 2.99 32.82 3.06
CA PHE A 265 3.49 31.95 4.13
C PHE A 265 3.75 32.71 5.44
N VAL A 266 4.28 33.93 5.36
CA VAL A 266 4.47 34.81 6.52
C VAL A 266 3.12 35.22 7.11
N ALA A 267 2.12 35.53 6.28
CA ALA A 267 0.77 35.82 6.74
C ALA A 267 0.16 34.63 7.51
N ALA A 268 0.35 33.39 7.04
CA ALA A 268 -0.07 32.20 7.75
C ALA A 268 0.55 32.11 9.16
N LEU A 269 1.85 32.41 9.28
CA LEU A 269 2.59 32.41 10.54
C LEU A 269 2.27 33.62 11.44
N ASN A 270 1.77 34.72 10.88
CA ASN A 270 1.28 35.85 11.67
C ASN A 270 -0.08 35.56 12.30
N VAL A 271 -0.92 34.74 11.63
CA VAL A 271 -2.19 34.26 12.16
C VAL A 271 -1.94 33.26 13.30
N ASP A 272 -1.09 32.26 13.07
CA ASP A 272 -0.67 31.30 14.09
C ASP A 272 0.84 31.00 13.95
N PRO A 273 1.69 31.52 14.84
CA PRO A 273 3.13 31.28 14.82
C PRO A 273 3.57 29.83 15.03
N SER A 274 2.66 28.98 15.54
CA SER A 274 2.90 27.57 15.87
C SER A 274 2.21 26.60 14.92
N ASP A 275 1.46 27.10 13.92
CA ASP A 275 0.75 26.24 12.98
C ASP A 275 1.73 25.37 12.18
N LYS A 276 1.55 24.06 12.30
CA LYS A 276 2.47 23.07 11.72
C LYS A 276 2.46 23.12 10.19
N GLY A 277 1.29 23.38 9.60
CA GLY A 277 1.13 23.48 8.14
C GLY A 277 1.87 24.69 7.57
N ALA A 278 1.76 25.83 8.24
CA ALA A 278 2.44 27.07 7.91
C ALA A 278 3.95 26.98 8.09
N LEU A 279 4.42 26.43 9.22
CA LEU A 279 5.85 26.21 9.46
C LEU A 279 6.45 25.24 8.43
N LEU A 280 5.80 24.10 8.18
CA LEU A 280 6.26 23.16 7.16
C LEU A 280 6.27 23.80 5.76
N GLY A 281 5.19 24.51 5.40
CA GLY A 281 5.06 25.15 4.10
C GLY A 281 6.13 26.22 3.85
N TYR A 282 6.33 27.10 4.82
CA TYR A 282 7.34 28.15 4.72
C TYR A 282 8.76 27.60 4.71
N GLY A 283 9.05 26.61 5.56
CA GLY A 283 10.38 25.97 5.61
C GLY A 283 10.73 25.28 4.29
N LEU A 284 9.78 24.56 3.70
CA LEU A 284 9.94 23.94 2.37
C LEU A 284 10.12 24.98 1.27
N PHE A 285 9.35 26.07 1.30
CA PHE A 285 9.53 27.19 0.39
C PHE A 285 10.95 27.77 0.50
N CYS A 286 11.42 28.13 1.70
CA CYS A 286 12.77 28.63 1.93
C CYS A 286 13.84 27.64 1.41
N SER A 287 13.67 26.34 1.70
CA SER A 287 14.58 25.29 1.26
C SER A 287 14.65 25.18 -0.27
N SER A 288 13.50 25.28 -0.95
CA SER A 288 13.42 25.28 -2.42
C SER A 288 14.08 26.50 -3.07
N ARG A 289 14.12 27.62 -2.34
CA ARG A 289 14.76 28.87 -2.75
C ARG A 289 16.22 28.97 -2.29
N THR A 290 16.80 27.87 -1.81
CA THR A 290 18.18 27.81 -1.29
C THR A 290 18.44 28.75 -0.10
N ALA A 291 17.38 29.29 0.51
CA ALA A 291 17.44 30.09 1.74
C ALA A 291 17.58 29.16 2.96
N TYR A 292 18.67 28.39 3.00
CA TYR A 292 18.87 27.30 3.94
C TYR A 292 18.92 27.76 5.40
N HIS A 293 19.43 28.97 5.67
CA HIS A 293 19.44 29.50 7.03
C HIS A 293 18.02 29.75 7.54
N SER A 294 17.16 30.38 6.73
CA SER A 294 15.75 30.57 7.08
C SER A 294 15.01 29.24 7.19
N ALA A 295 15.27 28.30 6.29
CA ALA A 295 14.67 26.96 6.36
C ALA A 295 15.07 26.22 7.65
N GLU A 296 16.33 26.29 8.06
CA GLU A 296 16.83 25.72 9.31
C GLU A 296 16.05 26.24 10.52
N GLU A 297 15.91 27.57 10.64
CA GLU A 297 15.19 28.20 11.75
C GLU A 297 13.69 27.84 11.77
N ILE A 298 13.06 27.79 10.59
CA ILE A 298 11.64 27.42 10.50
C ILE A 298 11.41 25.94 10.83
N PHE A 299 12.27 25.02 10.38
CA PHE A 299 12.12 23.61 10.75
C PHE A 299 12.45 23.33 12.22
N LYS A 300 13.36 24.10 12.85
CA LYS A 300 13.54 24.05 14.31
C LYS A 300 12.26 24.45 15.04
N ARG A 301 11.63 25.56 14.65
CA ARG A 301 10.34 25.99 15.20
C ARG A 301 9.24 24.94 14.99
N LEU A 302 9.22 24.25 13.85
CA LEU A 302 8.28 23.14 13.61
C LEU A 302 8.49 21.99 14.61
N ILE A 303 9.74 21.62 14.88
CA ILE A 303 10.08 20.59 15.87
C ILE A 303 9.77 21.05 17.30
N GLU A 304 9.93 22.33 17.61
CA GLU A 304 9.54 22.90 18.91
C GLU A 304 8.01 22.89 19.10
N ALA A 305 7.25 23.23 18.05
CA ALA A 305 5.80 23.18 18.06
C ALA A 305 5.25 21.75 18.09
N ASP A 306 5.94 20.78 17.45
CA ASP A 306 5.63 19.36 17.51
C ASP A 306 6.90 18.50 17.57
N PRO A 307 7.34 18.11 18.79
CA PRO A 307 8.53 17.29 18.97
C PRO A 307 8.49 15.90 18.31
N TYR A 308 7.32 15.45 17.84
CA TYR A 308 7.11 14.15 17.22
C TYR A 308 6.89 14.21 15.69
N ASP A 309 6.88 15.40 15.08
CA ASP A 309 6.64 15.55 13.64
C ASP A 309 7.79 14.99 12.79
N GLU A 310 7.57 13.82 12.16
CA GLU A 310 8.57 13.14 11.32
C GLU A 310 9.14 14.05 10.22
N LYS A 311 8.28 14.87 9.59
CA LYS A 311 8.67 15.69 8.45
C LYS A 311 9.65 16.79 8.86
N GLY A 312 9.42 17.48 9.97
CA GLY A 312 10.31 18.52 10.48
C GLY A 312 11.73 18.02 10.70
N TYR A 313 11.90 16.84 11.31
CA TYR A 313 13.22 16.24 11.50
C TYR A 313 13.89 15.86 10.17
N VAL A 314 13.14 15.25 9.25
CA VAL A 314 13.67 14.84 7.93
C VAL A 314 14.08 16.07 7.10
N GLU A 315 13.25 17.10 7.03
CA GLU A 315 13.53 18.31 6.25
C GLU A 315 14.68 19.13 6.85
N LEU A 316 14.76 19.25 8.18
CA LEU A 316 15.92 19.87 8.85
C LEU A 316 17.21 19.10 8.56
N ALA A 317 17.16 17.77 8.57
CA ALA A 317 18.30 16.92 8.24
C ALA A 317 18.76 17.11 6.78
N TRP A 318 17.81 17.25 5.83
CA TRP A 318 18.13 17.56 4.43
C TRP A 318 18.77 18.94 4.28
N VAL A 319 18.28 19.95 4.99
CA VAL A 319 18.91 21.29 5.02
C VAL A 319 20.34 21.21 5.53
N TYR A 320 20.58 20.44 6.59
CA TYR A 320 21.94 20.20 7.10
C TYR A 320 22.83 19.47 6.10
N MET A 321 22.33 18.45 5.39
CA MET A 321 23.10 17.77 4.33
C MET A 321 23.48 18.72 3.19
N ARG A 322 22.52 19.52 2.70
CA ARG A 322 22.74 20.50 1.62
C ARG A 322 23.73 21.61 1.99
N THR A 323 23.87 21.90 3.29
CA THR A 323 24.81 22.91 3.81
C THR A 323 26.10 22.31 4.34
N GLY A 324 26.35 21.00 4.14
CA GLY A 324 27.56 20.30 4.59
C GLY A 324 27.64 20.08 6.11
N LYS A 325 26.58 20.37 6.86
CA LYS A 325 26.48 20.19 8.32
C LYS A 325 26.12 18.74 8.68
N TYR A 326 26.86 17.77 8.14
CA TYR A 326 26.54 16.33 8.24
C TYR A 326 26.37 15.81 9.67
N SER A 327 27.21 16.26 10.62
CA SER A 327 27.12 15.84 12.02
C SER A 327 25.79 16.26 12.67
N ARG A 328 25.29 17.47 12.37
CA ARG A 328 23.99 17.94 12.87
C ARG A 328 22.82 17.20 12.21
N SER A 329 22.95 16.84 10.93
CA SER A 329 21.99 15.98 10.24
C SER A 329 21.86 14.62 10.93
N GLU A 330 23.01 14.00 11.26
CA GLU A 330 23.05 12.72 11.96
C GLU A 330 22.40 12.80 13.34
N GLU A 331 22.71 13.85 14.10
CA GLU A 331 22.17 14.09 15.44
C GLU A 331 20.64 14.23 15.43
N VAL A 332 20.10 15.07 14.55
CA VAL A 332 18.64 15.28 14.43
C VAL A 332 17.93 13.98 14.06
N LEU A 333 18.42 13.25 13.07
CA LEU A 333 17.80 11.99 12.65
C LEU A 333 17.90 10.91 13.73
N LYS A 334 19.04 10.79 14.42
CA LYS A 334 19.22 9.84 15.54
C LYS A 334 18.33 10.19 16.73
N LYS A 335 18.17 11.48 17.05
CA LYS A 335 17.24 11.96 18.07
C LYS A 335 15.83 11.48 17.77
N TYR A 336 15.35 11.64 16.53
CA TYR A 336 14.03 11.14 16.13
C TYR A 336 13.88 9.62 16.33
N VAL A 337 14.84 8.84 15.84
CA VAL A 337 14.82 7.37 15.95
C VAL A 337 14.84 6.89 17.41
N SER A 338 15.49 7.63 18.32
CA SER A 338 15.54 7.21 19.74
C SER A 338 14.17 7.14 20.41
N PHE A 339 13.20 7.95 19.97
CA PHE A 339 11.83 7.91 20.48
C PHE A 339 10.83 7.32 19.48
N ASN A 340 11.17 7.19 18.19
CA ASN A 340 10.34 6.52 17.19
C ASN A 340 11.15 5.55 16.30
N PRO A 341 11.44 4.32 16.79
CA PRO A 341 12.34 3.36 16.12
C PRO A 341 11.72 2.62 14.91
N GLY A 342 10.57 3.07 14.39
CA GLY A 342 9.86 2.44 13.28
C GLY A 342 9.79 3.27 11.99
N SER A 343 10.46 4.42 11.92
CA SER A 343 10.33 5.30 10.75
C SER A 343 11.21 4.85 9.58
N ALA A 344 10.59 4.24 8.57
CA ALA A 344 11.25 3.91 7.31
C ALA A 344 11.81 5.17 6.61
N LYS A 345 11.11 6.32 6.70
CA LYS A 345 11.57 7.57 6.06
C LYS A 345 12.84 8.12 6.71
N VAL A 346 12.91 8.10 8.04
CA VAL A 346 14.09 8.57 8.78
C VAL A 346 15.26 7.61 8.59
N TYR A 347 15.01 6.30 8.50
CA TYR A 347 16.03 5.33 8.11
C TYR A 347 16.54 5.53 6.68
N ALA A 348 15.68 5.92 5.74
CA ALA A 348 16.10 6.29 4.38
C ALA A 348 16.98 7.55 4.37
N ALA A 349 16.63 8.57 5.18
CA ALA A 349 17.43 9.78 5.33
C ALA A 349 18.81 9.47 5.94
N LEU A 350 18.87 8.66 7.00
CA LEU A 350 20.14 8.19 7.60
C LEU A 350 20.97 7.38 6.59
N SER A 351 20.35 6.47 5.84
CA SER A 351 21.05 5.71 4.79
C SER A 351 21.68 6.65 3.75
N THR A 352 20.95 7.67 3.31
CA THR A 352 21.46 8.66 2.35
C THR A 352 22.62 9.47 2.94
N LEU A 353 22.47 9.95 4.18
CA LEU A 353 23.52 10.67 4.91
C LEU A 353 24.82 9.86 5.01
N TYR A 354 24.73 8.57 5.35
CA TYR A 354 25.92 7.72 5.46
C TYR A 354 26.55 7.41 4.11
N ARG A 355 25.76 7.29 3.02
CA ARG A 355 26.31 7.17 1.66
C ARG A 355 27.08 8.42 1.26
N GLU A 356 26.52 9.61 1.49
CA GLU A 356 27.16 10.88 1.16
C GLU A 356 28.43 11.14 1.99
N THR A 357 28.45 10.71 3.25
CA THR A 357 29.62 10.86 4.14
C THR A 357 30.66 9.75 4.00
N GLY A 358 30.57 8.89 2.98
CA GLY A 358 31.55 7.85 2.70
C GLY A 358 31.56 6.69 3.71
N ARG A 359 30.43 6.44 4.40
CA ARG A 359 30.24 5.38 5.41
C ARG A 359 29.22 4.33 4.93
N PRO A 360 29.51 3.57 3.85
CA PRO A 360 28.54 2.66 3.22
C PRO A 360 28.06 1.54 4.16
N ASP A 361 28.91 1.05 5.08
CA ASP A 361 28.52 0.00 6.02
C ASP A 361 27.36 0.43 6.92
N LEU A 362 27.40 1.68 7.42
CA LEU A 362 26.30 2.26 8.19
C LEU A 362 25.08 2.50 7.31
N ALA A 363 25.26 2.92 6.06
CA ALA A 363 24.14 3.09 5.14
C ALA A 363 23.38 1.77 4.92
N ASP A 364 24.08 0.65 4.78
CA ASP A 364 23.46 -0.66 4.59
C ASP A 364 22.74 -1.14 5.86
N VAL A 365 23.27 -0.85 7.06
CA VAL A 365 22.55 -1.07 8.33
C VAL A 365 21.21 -0.33 8.35
N PHE A 366 21.21 0.96 8.00
CA PHE A 366 19.98 1.76 8.01
C PHE A 366 19.05 1.43 6.83
N THR A 367 19.58 0.94 5.72
CA THR A 367 18.76 0.36 4.63
C THR A 367 18.02 -0.89 5.11
N GLY A 368 18.69 -1.80 5.82
CA GLY A 368 18.04 -2.97 6.42
C GLY A 368 16.97 -2.60 7.46
N LYS A 369 17.22 -1.55 8.26
CA LYS A 369 16.20 -1.01 9.20
C LYS A 369 15.02 -0.37 8.48
N MET A 370 15.25 0.37 7.40
CA MET A 370 14.21 0.93 6.53
C MET A 370 13.32 -0.19 5.97
N ASP A 371 13.94 -1.23 5.39
CA ASP A 371 13.22 -2.36 4.82
C ASP A 371 12.40 -3.09 5.88
N THR A 372 12.95 -3.25 7.08
CA THR A 372 12.25 -3.86 8.23
C THR A 372 11.07 -3.00 8.70
N ALA A 373 11.27 -1.69 8.82
CA ALA A 373 10.23 -0.73 9.22
C ALA A 373 9.09 -0.66 8.20
N GLN A 374 9.43 -0.61 6.91
CA GLN A 374 8.45 -0.63 5.83
C GLN A 374 7.69 -1.95 5.79
N ALA A 375 8.40 -3.07 5.98
CA ALA A 375 7.81 -4.40 6.11
C ALA A 375 6.92 -4.57 7.35
N SER A 376 7.05 -3.70 8.35
CA SER A 376 6.37 -3.73 9.64
C SER A 376 5.31 -2.64 9.80
N SER A 377 4.84 -2.01 8.72
CA SER A 377 3.73 -1.03 8.76
C SER A 377 2.68 -1.35 7.69
N TYR A 378 1.41 -1.30 8.06
CA TYR A 378 0.31 -1.42 7.09
C TYR A 378 0.13 -0.11 6.31
N SER A 379 -0.25 -0.23 5.04
CA SER A 379 -0.64 0.94 4.25
C SER A 379 -1.90 1.60 4.83
N ALA A 380 -2.09 2.90 4.58
CA ALA A 380 -3.31 3.60 4.99
C ALA A 380 -4.58 2.92 4.45
N LEU A 381 -4.53 2.38 3.22
CA LEU A 381 -5.61 1.61 2.63
C LEU A 381 -5.91 0.33 3.44
N THR A 382 -4.86 -0.42 3.79
CA THR A 382 -4.99 -1.65 4.59
C THR A 382 -5.63 -1.36 5.95
N VAL A 383 -5.17 -0.31 6.63
CA VAL A 383 -5.73 0.14 7.92
C VAL A 383 -7.19 0.53 7.77
N TYR A 384 -7.52 1.33 6.75
CA TYR A 384 -8.89 1.73 6.45
C TYR A 384 -9.79 0.51 6.21
N ASN A 385 -9.35 -0.45 5.39
CA ASN A 385 -10.13 -1.63 5.04
C ASN A 385 -10.33 -2.59 6.23
N TYR A 386 -9.33 -2.76 7.09
CA TYR A 386 -9.50 -3.50 8.35
C TYR A 386 -10.55 -2.84 9.26
N LYS A 387 -10.50 -1.51 9.43
CA LYS A 387 -11.51 -0.79 10.21
C LYS A 387 -12.90 -0.92 9.59
N LYS A 388 -12.99 -0.80 8.26
CA LYS A 388 -14.26 -0.93 7.52
C LYS A 388 -14.87 -2.32 7.65
N MET A 389 -14.04 -3.36 7.58
CA MET A 389 -14.45 -4.74 7.85
C MET A 389 -15.06 -4.86 9.25
N LYS A 390 -14.40 -4.34 10.28
CA LYS A 390 -14.91 -4.38 11.66
C LYS A 390 -16.28 -3.69 11.78
N GLU A 391 -16.44 -2.50 11.18
CA GLU A 391 -17.74 -1.81 11.16
C GLU A 391 -18.85 -2.66 10.53
N ILE A 392 -18.58 -3.32 9.40
CA ILE A 392 -19.54 -4.16 8.69
C ILE A 392 -19.94 -5.37 9.55
N LEU A 393 -18.96 -6.03 10.16
CA LEU A 393 -19.18 -7.22 10.97
C LEU A 393 -19.89 -6.91 12.29
N ASP A 394 -19.59 -5.77 12.92
CA ASP A 394 -20.25 -5.31 14.15
C ASP A 394 -21.74 -5.09 13.95
N LYS A 395 -22.13 -4.47 12.83
CA LYS A 395 -23.55 -4.27 12.47
C LYS A 395 -24.33 -5.58 12.35
N LYS A 396 -23.64 -6.69 12.11
CA LYS A 396 -24.22 -8.03 11.93
C LYS A 396 -23.96 -8.94 13.14
N GLY A 397 -23.28 -8.45 14.19
CA GLY A 397 -22.91 -9.25 15.37
C GLY A 397 -21.91 -10.37 15.09
N ILE A 398 -21.09 -10.24 14.04
CA ILE A 398 -20.13 -11.26 13.60
C ILE A 398 -18.76 -10.99 14.21
N LYS A 399 -18.13 -12.02 14.78
CA LYS A 399 -16.80 -11.91 15.40
C LYS A 399 -15.72 -11.72 14.36
N LEU A 400 -14.68 -10.95 14.69
CA LEU A 400 -13.52 -10.76 13.84
C LEU A 400 -12.27 -11.35 14.49
N ALA A 401 -11.57 -12.21 13.75
CA ALA A 401 -10.19 -12.54 14.01
C ALA A 401 -9.30 -12.03 12.87
N CYS A 402 -8.18 -11.41 13.22
CA CYS A 402 -7.20 -10.92 12.27
C CYS A 402 -5.88 -11.66 12.47
N MET A 403 -5.28 -12.15 11.39
CA MET A 403 -4.00 -12.85 11.46
C MET A 403 -2.93 -12.14 10.63
N GLY A 404 -1.71 -12.09 11.18
CA GLY A 404 -0.54 -11.64 10.42
C GLY A 404 -0.12 -12.69 9.39
N TYR A 405 0.47 -12.24 8.27
CA TYR A 405 1.11 -13.16 7.33
C TYR A 405 2.28 -13.91 8.01
N PRO A 406 2.66 -15.11 7.54
CA PRO A 406 3.83 -15.82 8.07
C PRO A 406 5.07 -14.93 8.08
N MET A 407 5.84 -14.96 9.17
CA MET A 407 7.07 -14.16 9.33
C MET A 407 6.89 -12.63 9.28
N ARG A 408 5.66 -12.11 9.25
CA ARG A 408 5.39 -10.66 9.31
C ARG A 408 4.93 -10.26 10.70
N SER A 409 5.44 -9.12 11.16
CA SER A 409 5.08 -8.58 12.47
C SER A 409 3.57 -8.44 12.61
N VAL A 410 3.06 -8.89 13.76
CA VAL A 410 1.66 -8.72 14.16
C VAL A 410 1.40 -7.32 14.73
N GLU A 411 2.45 -6.54 15.02
CA GLU A 411 2.33 -5.21 15.63
C GLU A 411 1.43 -4.24 14.84
N PRO A 412 1.44 -4.18 13.50
CA PRO A 412 0.47 -3.39 12.74
C PRO A 412 -0.98 -3.72 13.07
N LEU A 413 -1.32 -5.00 13.23
CA LEU A 413 -2.67 -5.40 13.63
C LEU A 413 -3.00 -4.97 15.06
N LYS A 414 -2.02 -5.04 15.98
CA LYS A 414 -2.17 -4.50 17.33
C LYS A 414 -2.27 -2.99 17.34
N THR A 415 -1.63 -2.25 16.43
CA THR A 415 -1.85 -0.81 16.31
C THR A 415 -3.26 -0.50 15.80
N VAL A 416 -3.78 -1.30 14.86
CA VAL A 416 -5.14 -1.11 14.32
C VAL A 416 -6.21 -1.45 15.36
N PHE A 417 -6.02 -2.51 16.16
CA PHE A 417 -7.07 -3.10 17.00
C PHE A 417 -6.68 -3.35 18.47
N GLY A 418 -5.48 -3.02 18.93
CA GLY A 418 -4.89 -3.48 20.21
C GLY A 418 -5.56 -2.98 21.49
N GLY A 419 -6.64 -2.22 21.39
CA GLY A 419 -7.53 -1.89 22.52
C GLY A 419 -8.97 -2.41 22.34
N ASN A 420 -9.26 -3.20 21.31
CA ASN A 420 -10.61 -3.69 21.02
C ASN A 420 -10.76 -5.15 21.48
N PRO A 421 -11.42 -5.43 22.62
CA PRO A 421 -11.58 -6.79 23.13
C PRO A 421 -12.42 -7.69 22.21
N GLY A 422 -13.18 -7.11 21.27
CA GLY A 422 -13.98 -7.84 20.29
C GLY A 422 -13.22 -8.28 19.02
N VAL A 423 -11.90 -8.09 18.96
CA VAL A 423 -11.06 -8.55 17.84
C VAL A 423 -9.98 -9.50 18.33
N LEU A 424 -10.03 -10.75 17.86
CA LEU A 424 -8.98 -11.74 18.12
C LEU A 424 -7.78 -11.47 17.19
N ILE A 425 -6.60 -11.19 17.75
CA ILE A 425 -5.37 -11.03 16.96
C ILE A 425 -4.53 -12.31 17.04
N ILE A 426 -4.21 -12.91 15.89
CA ILE A 426 -3.46 -14.16 15.78
C ILE A 426 -2.05 -13.86 15.23
N ASP A 427 -1.04 -14.15 16.04
CA ASP A 427 0.36 -13.93 15.70
C ASP A 427 0.98 -15.17 15.04
N ASN A 428 1.19 -15.09 13.72
CA ASN A 428 1.90 -16.13 12.97
C ASN A 428 3.42 -15.91 12.92
N GLU A 429 3.93 -14.71 13.26
CA GLU A 429 5.34 -14.38 13.14
C GLU A 429 6.20 -15.28 14.03
N ASN A 430 5.88 -15.29 15.31
CA ASN A 430 6.65 -16.00 16.33
C ASN A 430 6.58 -17.52 16.13
N VAL A 431 5.40 -18.03 15.73
CA VAL A 431 5.18 -19.44 15.45
C VAL A 431 6.06 -19.90 14.29
N PHE A 432 6.10 -19.14 13.19
CA PHE A 432 6.95 -19.47 12.04
C PHE A 432 8.44 -19.27 12.33
N LYS A 433 8.84 -18.21 13.03
CA LYS A 433 10.23 -18.01 13.47
C LYS A 433 10.73 -19.19 14.30
N LYS A 434 9.93 -19.71 15.23
CA LYS A 434 10.27 -20.89 16.04
C LYS A 434 10.36 -22.16 15.19
N ALA A 435 9.45 -22.34 14.24
CA ALA A 435 9.46 -23.49 13.34
C ALA A 435 10.69 -23.50 12.43
N LEU A 436 11.08 -22.36 11.86
CA LEU A 436 12.25 -22.22 10.98
C LEU A 436 13.58 -22.35 11.70
N LYS A 437 13.65 -22.13 13.01
CA LYS A 437 14.85 -22.46 13.82
C LYS A 437 15.13 -23.97 13.86
N ARG A 438 14.11 -24.81 13.65
CA ARG A 438 14.18 -26.27 13.80
C ARG A 438 14.03 -27.04 12.48
N GLY A 439 13.65 -26.37 11.40
CA GLY A 439 13.36 -26.99 10.10
C GLY A 439 13.84 -26.14 8.94
N ARG A 440 13.80 -26.68 7.72
CA ARG A 440 14.25 -25.95 6.54
C ARG A 440 13.12 -25.09 6.00
N TYR A 441 13.45 -23.90 5.50
CA TYR A 441 12.48 -22.99 4.88
C TYR A 441 11.59 -23.67 3.82
N ARG A 442 12.20 -24.51 2.97
CA ARG A 442 11.50 -25.26 1.91
C ARG A 442 10.50 -26.31 2.40
N ASP A 443 10.54 -26.69 3.69
CA ASP A 443 9.55 -27.60 4.26
C ASP A 443 8.21 -26.85 4.50
N TYR A 444 8.27 -25.52 4.70
CA TYR A 444 7.13 -24.67 5.03
C TYR A 444 6.64 -23.84 3.84
N PHE A 445 7.54 -23.41 2.95
CA PHE A 445 7.22 -22.50 1.85
C PHE A 445 7.63 -23.05 0.47
N LEU A 446 6.87 -22.66 -0.56
CA LEU A 446 7.15 -22.94 -1.97
C LEU A 446 8.16 -21.95 -2.56
N ASP A 447 8.05 -20.69 -2.17
CA ASP A 447 8.83 -19.57 -2.70
C ASP A 447 9.16 -18.54 -1.60
N MET A 448 9.63 -17.36 -2.01
CA MET A 448 9.94 -16.22 -1.14
C MET A 448 9.24 -14.95 -1.65
N PHE A 449 7.99 -15.09 -2.10
CA PHE A 449 7.21 -13.99 -2.69
C PHE A 449 7.11 -12.76 -1.77
N GLY A 450 6.91 -12.97 -0.48
CA GLY A 450 6.84 -11.92 0.54
C GLY A 450 8.19 -11.45 1.04
N GLY A 451 9.29 -11.76 0.37
CA GLY A 451 10.67 -11.38 0.75
C GLY A 451 11.27 -12.21 1.89
N ASN A 452 10.52 -12.46 2.97
CA ASN A 452 10.92 -13.31 4.10
C ASN A 452 9.97 -14.49 4.35
N PHE A 453 8.90 -14.59 3.57
CA PHE A 453 7.98 -15.72 3.51
C PHE A 453 7.48 -15.93 2.08
N GLY A 454 6.78 -17.03 1.81
CA GLY A 454 6.18 -17.31 0.52
C GLY A 454 4.87 -18.05 0.63
N HIS A 455 4.39 -18.59 -0.49
CA HIS A 455 3.22 -19.45 -0.49
C HIS A 455 3.48 -20.71 0.33
N CYS A 456 2.60 -21.00 1.29
CA CYS A 456 2.77 -22.11 2.21
C CYS A 456 2.60 -23.47 1.51
N ARG A 457 3.48 -24.42 1.85
CA ARG A 457 3.26 -25.86 1.63
C ARG A 457 2.29 -26.40 2.68
N ARG A 458 1.90 -27.68 2.54
CA ARG A 458 1.05 -28.39 3.50
C ARG A 458 1.47 -28.16 4.96
N LYS A 459 2.76 -28.28 5.28
CA LYS A 459 3.29 -28.09 6.64
C LYS A 459 3.20 -26.64 7.13
N GLY A 460 3.41 -25.66 6.25
CA GLY A 460 3.20 -24.24 6.57
C GLY A 460 1.74 -23.91 6.80
N ASN A 461 0.84 -24.42 5.95
CA ASN A 461 -0.60 -24.26 6.12
C ASN A 461 -1.13 -24.95 7.38
N ALA A 462 -0.57 -26.11 7.74
CA ALA A 462 -0.88 -26.79 9.01
C ALA A 462 -0.54 -25.91 10.21
N LEU A 463 0.62 -25.24 10.17
CA LEU A 463 1.09 -24.37 11.25
C LEU A 463 0.20 -23.13 11.42
N ILE A 464 -0.25 -22.52 10.32
CA ILE A 464 -1.25 -21.42 10.36
C ILE A 464 -2.56 -21.93 10.95
N ALA A 465 -3.05 -23.08 10.46
CA ALA A 465 -4.31 -23.66 10.87
C ALA A 465 -4.34 -24.04 12.36
N GLU A 466 -3.28 -24.68 12.86
CA GLU A 466 -3.12 -25.05 14.26
C GLU A 466 -3.09 -23.82 15.16
N ASN A 467 -2.28 -22.81 14.81
CA ASN A 467 -2.21 -21.56 15.56
C ASN A 467 -3.58 -20.85 15.60
N ALA A 468 -4.26 -20.76 14.46
CA ALA A 468 -5.58 -20.17 14.40
C ALA A 468 -6.63 -20.96 15.17
N ALA A 469 -6.63 -22.30 15.08
CA ALA A 469 -7.59 -23.16 15.79
C ALA A 469 -7.47 -22.98 17.30
N ASN A 470 -6.24 -23.04 17.85
CA ASN A 470 -6.00 -22.86 19.29
C ASN A 470 -6.50 -21.49 19.77
N ASN A 471 -6.15 -20.41 19.05
CA ASN A 471 -6.58 -19.06 19.41
C ASN A 471 -8.10 -18.88 19.32
N VAL A 472 -8.75 -19.48 18.32
CA VAL A 472 -10.21 -19.44 18.18
C VAL A 472 -10.88 -20.21 19.31
N MET A 473 -10.40 -21.42 19.64
CA MET A 473 -10.93 -22.20 20.75
C MET A 473 -10.77 -21.48 22.08
N ASP A 474 -9.62 -20.86 22.34
CA ASP A 474 -9.38 -20.07 23.56
C ASP A 474 -10.26 -18.82 23.62
N PHE A 475 -10.52 -18.19 22.47
CA PHE A 475 -11.40 -17.03 22.38
C PHE A 475 -12.86 -17.40 22.65
N LEU A 476 -13.36 -18.48 22.03
CA LEU A 476 -14.71 -18.99 22.25
C LEU A 476 -14.89 -19.57 23.66
N GLY A 477 -13.87 -20.24 24.21
CA GLY A 477 -13.89 -20.79 25.56
C GLY A 477 -13.94 -19.70 26.64
N ARG A 478 -13.22 -18.59 26.46
CA ARG A 478 -13.32 -17.41 27.35
C ARG A 478 -14.72 -16.80 27.37
N GLU A 479 -15.44 -16.86 26.25
CA GLU A 479 -16.83 -16.41 26.18
C GLU A 479 -17.82 -17.44 26.75
N ALA A 480 -17.54 -18.74 26.62
CA ALA A 480 -18.41 -19.82 27.12
C ALA A 480 -18.43 -19.93 28.66
N ILE A 481 -17.57 -19.21 29.38
CA ILE A 481 -17.67 -19.05 30.84
C ILE A 481 -18.90 -18.19 31.23
N TRP A 482 -19.58 -17.55 30.28
CA TRP A 482 -20.83 -16.83 30.49
C TRP A 482 -21.86 -17.16 29.40
N LYS A 483 -22.50 -18.32 29.51
CA LYS A 483 -23.90 -18.53 29.07
C LYS A 483 -24.49 -19.81 29.64
#